data_AF-A0A2G9H3U3-F1
#
_entry.id   AF-A0A2G9H3U3-F1
#
_cell.length_a   1.000
_cell.length_b   1.000
_cell.length_c   1.000
_cell.angle_alpha   90.00
_cell.angle_beta   90.00
_cell.angle_gamma   90.00
#
_symmetry.space_group_name_H-M   'P 1'
#
loop_
_entity.id
_entity.type
_entity.pdbx_description
1 polymer ?
#
loop_
_entity_poly.entity_id
_entity_poly.type
_entity_poly.pdbx_seq_one_letter_code
_entity_poly.pdbx_strand_id
1 'polypeptide(L)'
;MLTKKQREQMLDDAYNKYMFHDEGLPKWFLDEEKRHRQPIKPVTKEEIAAMRAQFKEIDARPAKKVAEAKARKKRVALRKLEKVRKKANSISDQADISDRSKTKMIEQLYKKATPKKPEKEYVVAKKGVQVKAGKGKVLVDRRMKKDTRKHGMSKQAKGKKGKQKGKGSMKGKVKKGNKAP
;
A
#
# COMPACT_ATOMS: atom_id res chain seq x y z
N MET A 1 33.12 -18.22 8.76
CA MET A 1 33.59 -19.50 8.16
C MET A 1 32.40 -20.42 7.98
N LEU A 2 32.37 -21.21 6.90
CA LEU A 2 31.26 -22.10 6.59
C LEU A 2 31.25 -23.29 7.56
N THR A 3 30.07 -23.69 8.06
CA THR A 3 29.95 -24.87 8.94
C THR A 3 30.24 -26.16 8.16
N LYS A 4 30.70 -27.22 8.84
CA LYS A 4 31.02 -28.52 8.19
C LYS A 4 29.84 -29.06 7.38
N LYS A 5 28.63 -29.01 7.95
CA LYS A 5 27.40 -29.45 7.29
C LYS A 5 27.06 -28.64 6.03
N GLN A 6 27.22 -27.31 6.08
CA GLN A 6 27.01 -26.46 4.90
C GLN A 6 28.04 -26.75 3.79
N ARG A 7 29.28 -27.09 4.17
CA ARG A 7 30.32 -27.47 3.21
C ARG A 7 29.97 -28.78 2.49
N GLU A 8 29.55 -29.79 3.25
CA GLU A 8 29.12 -31.09 2.70
C GLU A 8 27.92 -30.92 1.75
N GLN A 9 26.92 -30.12 2.16
CA GLN A 9 25.77 -29.80 1.30
C GLN A 9 26.18 -29.11 -0.01
N MET A 10 27.17 -28.21 0.01
CA MET A 10 27.69 -27.59 -1.21
C MET A 10 28.40 -28.58 -2.14
N LEU A 11 29.08 -29.59 -1.57
CA LEU A 11 29.73 -30.65 -2.34
C LEU A 11 28.69 -31.58 -2.98
N ASP A 12 27.67 -31.98 -2.23
CA ASP A 12 26.57 -32.80 -2.75
C ASP A 12 25.82 -32.06 -3.88
N ASP A 13 25.56 -30.76 -3.69
CA ASP A 13 24.94 -29.87 -4.69
C ASP A 13 25.81 -29.69 -5.96
N ALA A 14 27.12 -29.88 -5.85
CA ALA A 14 28.02 -29.76 -6.98
C ALA A 14 27.81 -30.94 -7.94
N TYR A 15 27.61 -32.16 -7.43
CA TYR A 15 27.33 -33.34 -8.23
C TYR A 15 25.93 -33.26 -8.87
N ASN A 16 25.89 -32.85 -10.14
CA ASN A 16 24.66 -32.70 -10.92
C ASN A 16 24.77 -33.33 -12.32
N LYS A 17 23.65 -33.33 -13.06
CA LYS A 17 23.56 -33.86 -14.45
C LYS A 17 24.62 -33.26 -15.39
N TYR A 18 25.12 -32.08 -15.07
CA TYR A 18 26.01 -31.28 -15.88
C TYR A 18 27.40 -31.22 -15.22
N MET A 19 28.00 -32.36 -14.87
CA MET A 19 29.34 -32.40 -14.26
C MET A 19 30.46 -32.75 -15.24
N PHE A 20 30.18 -33.60 -16.23
CA PHE A 20 31.17 -34.03 -17.22
C PHE A 20 31.06 -33.13 -18.45
N HIS A 21 32.07 -32.29 -18.68
CA HIS A 21 32.12 -31.35 -19.79
C HIS A 21 33.37 -31.60 -20.61
N ASP A 22 33.21 -31.55 -21.93
CA ASP A 22 34.35 -31.62 -22.83
C ASP A 22 35.08 -30.27 -22.85
N GLU A 23 36.41 -30.31 -22.96
CA GLU A 23 37.25 -29.12 -23.11
C GLU A 23 37.53 -28.84 -24.59
N GLY A 24 37.72 -27.57 -24.96
CA GLY A 24 38.09 -27.17 -26.33
C GLY A 24 36.94 -26.94 -27.32
N LEU A 25 35.70 -26.80 -26.83
CA LEU A 25 34.53 -26.51 -27.69
C LEU A 25 34.53 -25.06 -28.22
N PRO A 26 33.91 -24.80 -29.38
CA PRO A 26 33.71 -23.45 -29.90
C PRO A 26 32.95 -22.54 -28.93
N LYS A 27 33.34 -21.26 -28.88
CA LYS A 27 32.73 -20.26 -27.98
C LYS A 27 31.23 -20.10 -28.17
N TRP A 28 30.73 -20.17 -29.40
CA TRP A 28 29.30 -20.03 -29.68
C TRP A 28 28.48 -21.15 -29.02
N PHE A 29 29.01 -22.38 -29.01
CA PHE A 29 28.39 -23.53 -28.38
C PHE A 29 28.39 -23.39 -26.86
N LEU A 30 29.50 -22.96 -26.26
CA LEU A 30 29.61 -22.71 -24.82
C LEU A 30 28.66 -21.59 -24.34
N ASP A 31 28.53 -20.52 -25.11
CA ASP A 31 27.64 -19.39 -24.78
C ASP A 31 26.16 -19.80 -24.81
N GLU A 32 25.79 -20.69 -25.74
CA GLU A 32 24.45 -21.27 -25.82
C GLU A 32 24.22 -22.28 -24.70
N GLU A 33 25.14 -23.22 -24.52
CA GLU A 33 25.07 -24.26 -23.49
C GLU A 33 24.97 -23.62 -22.09
N LYS A 34 25.76 -22.60 -21.78
CA LYS A 34 25.73 -21.91 -20.49
C LYS A 34 24.36 -21.31 -20.16
N ARG A 35 23.59 -20.86 -21.15
CA ARG A 35 22.23 -20.30 -20.93
C ARG A 35 21.24 -21.39 -20.55
N HIS A 36 21.37 -22.57 -21.13
CA HIS A 36 20.43 -23.68 -20.98
C HIS A 36 20.84 -24.67 -19.87
N ARG A 37 22.11 -24.67 -19.47
CA ARG A 37 22.70 -25.59 -18.48
C ARG A 37 22.72 -25.01 -17.07
N GLN A 38 21.62 -24.39 -16.64
CA GLN A 38 21.50 -23.78 -15.31
C GLN A 38 20.54 -24.57 -14.40
N PRO A 39 21.01 -25.20 -13.31
CA PRO A 39 20.13 -25.84 -12.35
C PRO A 39 19.31 -24.79 -11.59
N ILE A 40 17.98 -24.92 -11.61
CA ILE A 40 17.06 -24.03 -10.90
C ILE A 40 17.04 -24.44 -9.41
N LYS A 41 17.89 -23.79 -8.62
CA LYS A 41 17.88 -23.98 -7.15
C LYS A 41 16.71 -23.21 -6.53
N PRO A 42 16.06 -23.74 -5.48
CA PRO A 42 15.03 -23.01 -4.75
C PRO A 42 15.66 -21.79 -4.07
N VAL A 43 15.13 -20.60 -4.36
CA VAL A 43 15.60 -19.33 -3.81
C VAL A 43 14.65 -18.78 -2.77
N THR A 44 15.18 -18.24 -1.68
CA THR A 44 14.39 -17.59 -0.64
C THR A 44 14.15 -16.12 -0.96
N LYS A 45 13.09 -15.55 -0.36
CA LYS A 45 12.78 -14.12 -0.53
C LYS A 45 13.85 -13.21 0.09
N GLU A 46 14.51 -13.70 1.14
CA GLU A 46 15.54 -12.95 1.87
C GLU A 46 16.82 -12.81 1.04
N GLU A 47 17.26 -13.89 0.39
CA GLU A 47 18.41 -13.88 -0.54
C GLU A 47 18.17 -12.92 -1.70
N ILE A 48 16.99 -12.96 -2.32
CA ILE A 48 16.62 -12.04 -3.40
C ILE A 48 16.63 -10.58 -2.91
N ALA A 49 16.15 -10.33 -1.68
CA ALA A 49 16.15 -9.00 -1.11
C ALA A 49 17.59 -8.51 -0.84
N ALA A 50 18.48 -9.37 -0.35
CA ALA A 50 19.89 -9.07 -0.14
C ALA A 50 20.61 -8.76 -1.47
N MET A 51 20.42 -9.58 -2.51
CA MET A 51 20.98 -9.30 -3.84
C MET A 51 20.47 -7.97 -4.40
N ARG A 52 19.16 -7.72 -4.30
CA ARG A 52 18.58 -6.43 -4.73
C ARG A 52 19.09 -5.25 -3.92
N ALA A 53 19.43 -5.43 -2.64
CA ALA A 53 20.02 -4.39 -1.82
C ALA A 53 21.42 -4.01 -2.31
N GLN A 54 22.26 -5.00 -2.64
CA GLN A 54 23.58 -4.76 -3.24
C GLN A 54 23.46 -3.97 -4.56
N PHE A 55 22.57 -4.40 -5.45
CA PHE A 55 22.36 -3.67 -6.71
C PHE A 55 21.77 -2.27 -6.51
N LYS A 56 20.96 -2.07 -5.46
CA LYS A 56 20.41 -0.76 -5.11
C LYS A 56 21.45 0.19 -4.53
N GLU A 57 22.46 -0.33 -3.86
CA GLU A 57 23.61 0.45 -3.40
C GLU A 57 24.45 0.94 -4.59
N ILE A 58 24.64 0.09 -5.60
CA ILE A 58 25.29 0.45 -6.86
C ILE A 58 24.42 1.46 -7.65
N ASP A 59 23.11 1.23 -7.74
CA ASP A 59 22.12 2.17 -8.30
C ASP A 59 21.77 3.26 -7.26
N ALA A 60 22.79 3.93 -6.74
CA ALA A 60 22.64 5.10 -5.89
C ALA A 60 21.93 6.21 -6.68
N ARG A 61 20.59 6.18 -6.68
CA ARG A 61 19.73 7.10 -7.43
C ARG A 61 20.19 8.55 -7.19
N PRO A 62 20.83 9.21 -8.18
CA PRO A 62 21.37 10.53 -7.95
C PRO A 62 20.25 11.49 -7.56
N ALA A 63 20.50 12.43 -6.63
CA ALA A 63 19.50 13.39 -6.17
C ALA A 63 18.79 14.11 -7.34
N LYS A 64 19.54 14.38 -8.41
CA LYS A 64 19.04 14.93 -9.69
C LYS A 64 17.94 14.06 -10.32
N LYS A 65 18.14 12.73 -10.41
CA LYS A 65 17.16 11.80 -11.01
C LYS A 65 15.91 11.65 -10.14
N VAL A 66 16.06 11.71 -8.82
CA VAL A 66 14.92 11.72 -7.89
C VAL A 66 14.10 12.99 -8.06
N ALA A 67 14.76 14.16 -8.15
CA ALA A 67 14.10 15.44 -8.41
C ALA A 67 13.40 15.44 -9.78
N GLU A 68 14.06 14.95 -10.82
CA GLU A 68 13.48 14.82 -12.16
C GLU A 68 12.24 13.91 -12.16
N ALA A 69 12.29 12.77 -11.48
CA ALA A 69 11.15 11.87 -11.34
C ALA A 69 9.97 12.54 -10.60
N LYS A 70 10.23 13.29 -9.53
CA LYS A 70 9.21 14.08 -8.83
C LYS A 70 8.62 15.16 -9.74
N ALA A 71 9.45 15.88 -10.48
CA ALA A 71 9.01 16.90 -11.44
C ALA A 71 8.16 16.30 -12.56
N ARG A 72 8.55 15.14 -13.12
CA ARG A 72 7.75 14.41 -14.12
C ARG A 72 6.39 14.00 -13.56
N LYS A 73 6.33 13.47 -12.34
CA LYS A 73 5.06 13.13 -11.67
C LYS A 73 4.17 14.37 -11.46
N LYS A 74 4.76 15.49 -11.01
CA LYS A 74 4.04 16.77 -10.86
C LYS A 74 3.51 17.28 -12.21
N ARG A 75 4.32 17.24 -13.26
CA ARG A 75 3.93 17.63 -14.63
C ARG A 75 2.77 16.80 -15.16
N VAL A 76 2.79 15.49 -14.95
CA VAL A 76 1.68 14.61 -15.37
C VAL A 76 0.39 14.95 -14.60
N ALA A 77 0.48 15.18 -13.30
CA ALA A 77 -0.67 15.58 -12.48
C ALA A 77 -1.24 16.93 -12.94
N LEU A 78 -0.39 17.93 -13.18
CA LEU A 78 -0.79 19.25 -13.69
C LEU A 78 -1.46 19.16 -15.06
N ARG A 79 -0.87 18.42 -16.01
CA ARG A 79 -1.48 18.19 -17.33
C ARG A 79 -2.86 17.54 -17.24
N LYS A 80 -3.07 16.61 -16.29
CA LYS A 80 -4.39 16.00 -16.07
C LYS A 80 -5.40 17.04 -15.58
N LEU A 81 -5.00 17.93 -14.67
CA LEU A 81 -5.84 19.02 -14.17
C LEU A 81 -6.13 20.07 -15.25
N GLU A 82 -5.16 20.41 -16.10
CA GLU A 82 -5.35 21.32 -17.24
C GLU A 82 -6.36 20.76 -18.23
N LYS A 83 -6.27 19.47 -18.58
CA LYS A 83 -7.27 18.81 -19.44
C LYS A 83 -8.67 18.88 -18.83
N VAL A 84 -8.78 18.72 -17.52
CA VAL A 84 -10.05 18.80 -16.79
C VAL A 84 -10.59 20.22 -16.76
N ARG A 85 -9.73 21.23 -16.54
CA ARG A 85 -10.09 22.65 -16.63
C ARG A 85 -10.62 23.02 -18.01
N LYS A 86 -9.93 22.59 -19.09
CA LYS A 86 -10.39 22.82 -20.47
C LYS A 86 -11.78 22.21 -20.70
N LYS A 87 -12.00 20.96 -20.26
CA LYS A 87 -13.32 20.31 -20.36
C LYS A 87 -14.40 20.98 -19.51
N ALA A 88 -14.04 21.48 -18.32
CA ALA A 88 -14.96 22.20 -17.46
C ALA A 88 -15.42 23.52 -18.10
N ASN A 89 -14.50 24.27 -18.72
CA ASN A 89 -14.84 25.47 -19.48
C ASN A 89 -15.78 25.14 -20.63
N SER A 90 -15.47 24.12 -21.44
CA SER A 90 -16.36 23.71 -22.54
C SER A 90 -17.77 23.30 -22.08
N ILE A 91 -17.93 22.72 -20.88
CA ILE A 91 -19.26 22.40 -20.31
C ILE A 91 -19.96 23.66 -19.81
N SER A 92 -19.21 24.64 -19.31
CA SER A 92 -19.76 25.93 -18.90
C SER A 92 -20.38 26.68 -20.09
N ASP A 93 -19.68 26.64 -21.23
CA ASP A 93 -20.03 27.37 -22.46
C ASP A 93 -21.22 26.73 -23.23
N GLN A 94 -21.64 25.51 -22.88
CA GLN A 94 -22.79 24.85 -23.51
C GLN A 94 -24.11 25.53 -23.11
N ALA A 95 -24.86 26.07 -24.09
CA ALA A 95 -26.12 26.77 -23.82
C ALA A 95 -27.31 25.85 -23.51
N ASP A 96 -27.30 24.61 -24.02
CA ASP A 96 -28.48 23.71 -24.01
C ASP A 96 -28.69 22.96 -22.68
N ILE A 97 -27.85 23.18 -21.68
CA ILE A 97 -27.84 22.40 -20.42
C ILE A 97 -28.14 23.33 -19.24
N SER A 98 -29.03 22.89 -18.34
CA SER A 98 -29.28 23.61 -17.07
C SER A 98 -28.02 23.74 -16.20
N ASP A 99 -27.88 24.86 -15.50
CA ASP A 99 -26.69 25.15 -14.66
C ASP A 99 -26.47 24.12 -13.55
N ARG A 100 -27.55 23.55 -13.01
CA ARG A 100 -27.47 22.46 -12.02
C ARG A 100 -26.87 21.18 -12.58
N SER A 101 -27.08 20.91 -13.86
CA SER A 101 -26.48 19.76 -14.54
C SER A 101 -25.01 20.04 -14.89
N LYS A 102 -24.68 21.27 -15.32
CA LYS A 102 -23.30 21.71 -15.57
C LYS A 102 -22.42 21.56 -14.33
N THR A 103 -22.88 22.08 -13.19
CA THR A 103 -22.16 21.99 -11.90
C THR A 103 -21.88 20.53 -11.50
N LYS A 104 -22.88 19.65 -11.59
CA LYS A 104 -22.71 18.21 -11.33
C LYS A 104 -21.71 17.55 -12.27
N MET A 105 -21.73 17.87 -13.56
CA MET A 105 -20.76 17.34 -14.53
C MET A 105 -19.33 17.81 -14.23
N ILE A 106 -19.17 19.09 -13.90
CA ILE A 106 -17.88 19.68 -13.49
C ILE A 106 -17.36 18.99 -12.22
N GLU A 107 -18.20 18.83 -11.18
CA GLU A 107 -17.84 18.12 -9.95
C GLU A 107 -17.37 16.69 -10.23
N GLN A 108 -18.06 15.96 -11.10
CA GLN A 108 -17.67 14.60 -11.49
C GLN A 108 -16.33 14.57 -12.22
N LEU A 109 -16.05 15.54 -13.10
CA LEU A 109 -14.77 15.65 -13.79
C LEU A 109 -13.62 15.87 -12.81
N TYR A 110 -13.77 16.79 -11.85
CA TYR A 110 -12.76 17.03 -10.83
C TYR A 110 -12.59 15.82 -9.90
N LYS A 111 -13.67 15.14 -9.50
CA LYS A 111 -13.61 13.91 -8.70
C LYS A 111 -12.81 12.80 -9.39
N LYS A 112 -12.94 12.65 -10.72
CA LYS A 112 -12.14 11.71 -11.53
C LYS A 112 -10.68 12.17 -11.72
N ALA A 113 -10.44 13.47 -11.68
CA ALA A 113 -9.11 14.05 -11.82
C ALA A 113 -8.25 13.82 -10.57
N THR A 114 -8.85 13.98 -9.38
CA THR A 114 -8.15 13.83 -8.10
C THR A 114 -7.57 12.41 -7.92
N PRO A 115 -6.31 12.27 -7.45
CA PRO A 115 -5.75 10.97 -7.15
C PRO A 115 -6.52 10.32 -6.00
N LYS A 116 -7.06 9.12 -6.24
CA LYS A 116 -7.73 8.35 -5.19
C LYS A 116 -6.69 7.82 -4.21
N LYS A 117 -6.95 7.98 -2.92
CA LYS A 117 -6.19 7.28 -1.88
C LYS A 117 -6.49 5.78 -2.01
N PRO A 118 -5.51 4.89 -1.77
CA PRO A 118 -5.76 3.45 -1.80
C PRO A 118 -6.91 3.12 -0.83
N GLU A 119 -7.88 2.35 -1.31
CA GLU A 119 -9.02 1.94 -0.51
C GLU A 119 -8.56 0.98 0.58
N LYS A 120 -9.08 1.16 1.79
CA LYS A 120 -8.79 0.24 2.90
C LYS A 120 -9.54 -1.06 2.64
N GLU A 121 -8.84 -2.18 2.73
CA GLU A 121 -9.46 -3.49 2.64
C GLU A 121 -10.32 -3.72 3.90
N TYR A 122 -11.61 -3.96 3.71
CA TYR A 122 -12.53 -4.21 4.81
C TYR A 122 -12.71 -5.72 5.00
N VAL A 123 -12.49 -6.18 6.22
CA VAL A 123 -12.71 -7.58 6.60
C VAL A 123 -13.97 -7.62 7.45
N VAL A 124 -14.94 -8.46 7.07
CA VAL A 124 -16.20 -8.56 7.81
C VAL A 124 -16.06 -9.59 8.94
N ALA A 125 -16.32 -9.18 10.18
CA ALA A 125 -16.40 -10.12 11.30
C ALA A 125 -17.69 -10.94 11.18
N LYS A 126 -17.58 -12.28 11.29
CA LYS A 126 -18.72 -13.20 11.36
C LYS A 126 -18.82 -13.79 12.76
N LYS A 127 -20.04 -13.94 13.27
CA LYS A 127 -20.30 -14.54 14.60
C LYS A 127 -19.78 -15.98 14.62
N GLY A 128 -18.96 -16.31 15.62
CA GLY A 128 -18.40 -17.67 15.79
C GLY A 128 -17.04 -17.90 15.13
N VAL A 129 -16.54 -16.96 14.31
CA VAL A 129 -15.21 -17.06 13.70
C VAL A 129 -14.34 -15.91 14.22
N GLN A 130 -13.21 -16.23 14.86
CA GLN A 130 -12.27 -15.23 15.32
C GLN A 130 -11.49 -14.65 14.12
N VAL A 131 -11.96 -13.53 13.58
CA VAL A 131 -11.31 -12.85 12.46
C VAL A 131 -10.42 -11.73 12.99
N LYS A 132 -9.09 -11.95 12.98
CA LYS A 132 -8.11 -10.89 13.26
C LYS A 132 -7.79 -10.15 11.95
N ALA A 133 -8.03 -8.84 11.92
CA ALA A 133 -7.62 -8.03 10.78
C ALA A 133 -6.10 -7.88 10.76
N GLY A 134 -5.46 -8.27 9.66
CA GLY A 134 -4.04 -8.02 9.42
C GLY A 134 -3.73 -6.51 9.34
N LYS A 135 -2.44 -6.15 9.41
CA LYS A 135 -1.99 -4.75 9.32
C LYS A 135 -2.54 -4.10 8.03
N GLY A 136 -3.23 -2.97 8.18
CA GLY A 136 -3.80 -2.21 7.06
C GLY A 136 -5.24 -2.56 6.67
N LYS A 137 -5.84 -3.62 7.25
CA LYS A 137 -7.24 -3.99 7.04
C LYS A 137 -8.13 -3.41 8.14
N VAL A 138 -9.35 -2.98 7.79
CA VAL A 138 -10.34 -2.49 8.76
C VAL A 138 -11.36 -3.58 9.02
N LEU A 139 -11.43 -4.07 10.26
CA LEU A 139 -12.46 -5.01 10.68
C LEU A 139 -13.81 -4.26 10.80
N VAL A 140 -14.84 -4.74 10.11
CA VAL A 140 -16.19 -4.17 10.15
C VAL A 140 -17.17 -5.24 10.57
N ASP A 141 -18.01 -4.94 11.57
CA ASP A 141 -19.13 -5.78 11.96
C ASP A 141 -20.47 -5.24 11.41
N ARG A 142 -21.48 -6.10 11.30
CA ARG A 142 -22.84 -5.77 10.88
C ARG A 142 -23.47 -4.68 11.75
N ARG A 143 -23.21 -4.67 13.08
CA ARG A 143 -23.68 -3.59 13.96
C ARG A 143 -22.96 -2.27 13.66
N MET A 144 -21.64 -2.31 13.51
CA MET A 144 -20.82 -1.16 13.14
C MET A 144 -21.27 -0.53 11.80
N LYS A 145 -21.65 -1.34 10.80
CA LYS A 145 -22.22 -0.87 9.53
C LYS A 145 -23.57 -0.16 9.72
N LYS A 146 -24.45 -0.69 10.59
CA LYS A 146 -25.75 -0.06 10.90
C LYS A 146 -25.56 1.29 11.60
N ASP A 147 -24.66 1.35 12.57
CA ASP A 147 -24.40 2.56 13.36
C ASP A 147 -23.76 3.66 12.49
N THR A 148 -22.78 3.29 11.66
CA THR A 148 -22.16 4.23 10.70
C THR A 148 -23.10 4.68 9.59
N ARG A 149 -24.03 3.84 9.12
CA ARG A 149 -25.04 4.25 8.13
C ARG A 149 -25.99 5.30 8.72
N LYS A 150 -26.47 5.09 9.95
CA LYS A 150 -27.33 6.07 10.65
C LYS A 150 -26.60 7.38 10.93
N HIS A 151 -25.36 7.31 11.43
CA HIS A 151 -24.58 8.51 11.75
C HIS A 151 -23.95 9.21 10.53
N GLY A 152 -23.65 8.47 9.46
CA GLY A 152 -23.06 9.01 8.23
C GLY A 152 -24.05 9.84 7.42
N MET A 153 -25.32 9.40 7.36
CA MET A 153 -26.39 10.18 6.73
C MET A 153 -26.80 11.39 7.58
N SER A 154 -26.79 11.28 8.92
CA SER A 154 -27.19 12.39 9.79
C SER A 154 -26.14 13.50 9.93
N LYS A 155 -24.84 13.19 9.75
CA LYS A 155 -23.75 14.18 9.88
C LYS A 155 -23.56 15.07 8.65
N GLN A 156 -24.05 14.67 7.49
CA GLN A 156 -24.13 15.59 6.33
C GLN A 156 -25.24 16.63 6.49
N ALA A 157 -26.19 16.42 7.41
CA ALA A 157 -27.30 17.35 7.68
C ALA A 157 -27.15 18.20 8.95
N LYS A 158 -26.23 17.87 9.88
CA LYS A 158 -25.99 18.69 11.09
C LYS A 158 -24.53 19.09 11.21
N GLY A 159 -24.27 20.34 10.84
CA GLY A 159 -23.06 21.06 11.20
C GLY A 159 -22.76 20.92 12.70
N LYS A 160 -21.46 20.86 13.01
CA LYS A 160 -20.89 20.88 14.35
C LYS A 160 -21.62 21.93 15.22
N LYS A 161 -22.47 21.49 16.16
CA LYS A 161 -22.81 22.28 17.35
C LYS A 161 -22.18 21.58 18.56
N GLY A 162 -21.39 22.36 19.28
CA GLY A 162 -20.45 21.93 20.30
C GLY A 162 -21.10 21.16 21.45
N LYS A 163 -20.29 20.31 22.08
CA LYS A 163 -20.56 19.80 23.42
C LYS A 163 -19.39 20.17 24.31
N GLN A 164 -19.46 21.40 24.80
CA GLN A 164 -18.76 21.87 25.98
C GLN A 164 -19.25 21.01 27.16
N LYS A 165 -18.41 20.13 27.70
CA LYS A 165 -18.68 19.47 28.97
C LYS A 165 -18.12 20.36 30.07
N GLY A 166 -19.03 21.02 30.78
CA GLY A 166 -18.75 21.83 31.96
C GLY A 166 -18.26 20.99 33.13
N LYS A 167 -17.41 21.62 33.93
CA LYS A 167 -17.04 21.26 35.31
C LYS A 167 -18.27 21.19 36.21
N GLY A 168 -18.25 20.30 37.20
CA GLY A 168 -19.07 20.45 38.41
C GLY A 168 -19.49 19.13 39.07
N SER A 169 -18.70 18.65 40.05
CA SER A 169 -19.11 18.64 41.47
C SER A 169 -18.33 17.58 42.26
N MET A 170 -17.55 18.11 43.19
CA MET A 170 -16.86 17.43 44.28
C MET A 170 -17.87 17.22 45.42
N LYS A 171 -18.01 15.99 45.91
CA LYS A 171 -18.64 15.60 47.18
C LYS A 171 -18.16 14.16 47.42
N GLY A 172 -17.47 13.73 48.47
CA GLY A 172 -17.24 14.27 49.81
C GLY A 172 -17.36 13.07 50.78
N LYS A 173 -16.21 12.59 51.29
CA LYS A 173 -15.96 11.77 52.50
C LYS A 173 -16.97 10.69 52.94
N VAL A 174 -16.46 9.45 53.13
CA VAL A 174 -16.66 8.70 54.40
C VAL A 174 -15.35 8.00 54.78
N LYS A 175 -14.77 8.44 55.91
CA LYS A 175 -13.75 7.72 56.70
C LYS A 175 -14.50 6.78 57.64
N LYS A 176 -14.10 5.52 57.75
CA LYS A 176 -14.27 4.74 58.98
C LYS A 176 -13.08 3.82 59.14
N GLY A 177 -12.33 4.01 60.22
CA GLY A 177 -11.22 3.17 60.64
C GLY A 177 -11.50 2.51 61.98
N ASN A 178 -10.55 1.65 62.36
CA ASN A 178 -10.35 0.91 63.62
C ASN A 178 -11.21 -0.36 63.82
N LYS A 179 -10.71 -1.46 64.38
CA LYS A 179 -9.43 -1.76 65.09
C LYS A 179 -9.22 -3.28 65.16
N ALA A 180 -7.97 -3.66 65.44
CA ALA A 180 -7.44 -5.00 65.75
C ALA A 180 -8.04 -5.63 67.04
N PRO A 181 -7.61 -6.83 67.49
CA PRO A 181 -6.28 -7.04 68.09
C PRO A 181 -5.29 -7.84 67.24
#